data_AF-A0A151A3J1-F1
#
_entry.id   AF-A0A151A3J1-F1
#
_cell.length_a   1.000
_cell.length_b   1.000
_cell.length_c   1.000
_cell.angle_alpha   90.00
_cell.angle_beta   90.00
_cell.angle_gamma   90.00
#
_symmetry.space_group_name_H-M   'P 1'
#
loop_
_entity.id
_entity.type
_entity.pdbx_description
1 polymer ?
#
loop_
_entity_poly.entity_id
_entity_poly.type
_entity_poly.pdbx_seq_one_letter_code
_entity_poly.pdbx_strand_id
1 'polypeptide(L)'
;MKIVLSNIFQNIMLYEFAFIMFIITSYILGNDIFILISNLLFFSILTIMIHELGHFLIGKITGMKLYMISLVLFIFVKNKFYYNYPFFLALGVTNMYKEDWTKGVKTRDLLWYILGGPLFNLITIIVTYLSKFLFESSNLDYFIILNIAVLVMTGSPIIKENDGYYLFDLIKKKKKSNFYKAYLKNSLLLSEKINIYNHQKLFFSISDAFSWNVVYLHGKITNKTMSYEMKQNYNTKYEKNIIDFYLVCLGYKSKHTFEFKSISPVYGKCIYYLKKYIQHNEIKYLTLARKNKDSILDNHQMALIEYIIKKSEECIMKNKKYLCEI
;
A
#
# COMPACT_ATOMS: atom_id res chain seq x y z
N MET A 1 -11.77 7.27 27.85
CA MET A 1 -12.75 7.62 26.80
C MET A 1 -12.13 7.78 25.40
N LYS A 2 -11.14 8.68 25.18
CA LYS A 2 -10.47 8.84 23.86
C LYS A 2 -9.85 7.57 23.27
N ILE A 3 -9.24 6.71 24.09
CA ILE A 3 -8.62 5.44 23.64
C ILE A 3 -9.68 4.40 23.24
N VAL A 4 -10.82 4.37 23.92
CA VAL A 4 -11.92 3.44 23.61
C VAL A 4 -12.64 3.87 22.32
N LEU A 5 -12.90 5.17 22.15
CA LEU A 5 -13.40 5.72 20.89
C LEU A 5 -12.40 5.50 19.73
N SER A 6 -11.10 5.70 19.96
CA SER A 6 -10.03 5.39 19.00
C SER A 6 -10.05 3.94 18.54
N ASN A 7 -10.33 2.99 19.44
CA ASN A 7 -10.40 1.56 19.10
C ASN A 7 -11.70 1.19 18.36
N ILE A 8 -12.82 1.84 18.65
CA ILE A 8 -14.11 1.61 17.96
C ILE A 8 -14.01 2.09 16.50
N PHE A 9 -13.48 3.30 16.29
CA PHE A 9 -13.27 3.85 14.93
C PHE A 9 -12.22 3.10 14.11
N GLN A 10 -11.40 2.26 14.75
CA GLN A 10 -10.39 1.44 14.08
C GLN A 10 -10.87 0.00 13.82
N ASN A 11 -12.08 -0.37 14.26
CA ASN A 11 -12.55 -1.75 14.15
C ASN A 11 -13.51 -1.93 12.96
N ILE A 12 -12.94 -2.15 11.78
CA ILE A 12 -13.68 -2.36 10.52
C ILE A 12 -14.67 -3.51 10.64
N MET A 13 -14.35 -4.57 11.38
CA MET A 13 -15.28 -5.66 11.68
C MET A 13 -16.61 -5.17 12.25
N LEU A 14 -16.59 -4.17 13.14
CA LEU A 14 -17.81 -3.64 13.75
C LEU A 14 -18.65 -2.90 12.72
N TYR A 15 -18.00 -2.16 11.80
CA TYR A 15 -18.69 -1.47 10.71
C TYR A 15 -19.25 -2.44 9.68
N GLU A 16 -18.52 -3.49 9.33
CA GLU A 16 -19.00 -4.54 8.44
C GLU A 16 -20.18 -5.30 9.05
N PHE A 17 -20.08 -5.65 10.34
CA PHE A 17 -21.19 -6.26 11.06
C PHE A 17 -22.40 -5.34 11.13
N ALA A 18 -22.20 -4.06 11.46
CA ALA A 18 -23.28 -3.07 11.47
C ALA A 18 -23.90 -2.90 10.07
N PHE A 19 -23.09 -2.95 9.02
CA PHE A 19 -23.55 -2.89 7.64
C PHE A 19 -24.40 -4.12 7.26
N ILE A 20 -23.93 -5.33 7.57
CA ILE A 20 -24.69 -6.57 7.33
C ILE A 20 -26.00 -6.55 8.13
N MET A 21 -25.94 -6.17 9.41
CA MET A 21 -27.13 -6.04 10.24
C MET A 21 -28.11 -5.00 9.70
N PHE A 22 -27.61 -3.87 9.18
CA PHE A 22 -28.43 -2.85 8.53
C PHE A 22 -29.13 -3.39 7.28
N ILE A 23 -28.45 -4.16 6.42
CA ILE A 23 -29.08 -4.82 5.28
C ILE A 23 -30.21 -5.74 5.77
N ILE A 24 -29.90 -6.64 6.70
CA ILE A 24 -30.86 -7.63 7.21
C ILE A 24 -32.08 -6.94 7.83
N THR A 25 -31.88 -5.96 8.71
CA THR A 25 -32.99 -5.24 9.35
C THR A 25 -33.78 -4.42 8.34
N SER A 26 -33.16 -3.85 7.31
CA SER A 26 -33.86 -3.15 6.24
C SER A 26 -34.86 -4.07 5.52
N TYR A 27 -34.45 -5.31 5.22
CA TYR A 27 -35.33 -6.30 4.61
C TYR A 27 -36.41 -6.84 5.57
N ILE A 28 -36.08 -7.04 6.85
CA ILE A 28 -37.06 -7.49 7.85
C ILE A 28 -38.14 -6.44 8.11
N LEU A 29 -37.74 -5.16 8.22
CA LEU A 29 -38.66 -4.05 8.48
C LEU A 29 -39.51 -3.69 7.25
N GLY A 30 -39.11 -4.12 6.05
CA GLY A 30 -39.86 -3.89 4.82
C GLY A 30 -39.97 -2.41 4.42
N ASN A 31 -39.08 -1.55 4.92
CA ASN A 31 -39.10 -0.12 4.61
C ASN A 31 -38.35 0.13 3.29
N ASP A 32 -39.08 0.58 2.27
CA ASP A 32 -38.58 0.81 0.91
C ASP A 32 -37.32 1.69 0.87
N ILE A 33 -37.25 2.73 1.70
CA ILE A 33 -36.09 3.64 1.74
C ILE A 33 -34.85 2.92 2.27
N PHE A 34 -34.99 2.12 3.32
CA PHE A 34 -33.88 1.39 3.91
C PHE A 34 -33.40 0.25 3.01
N ILE A 35 -34.32 -0.43 2.32
CA ILE A 35 -33.98 -1.44 1.31
C ILE A 35 -33.23 -0.78 0.14
N LEU A 36 -33.69 0.38 -0.35
CA LEU A 36 -33.00 1.12 -1.41
C LEU A 36 -31.57 1.50 -1.01
N ILE A 37 -31.39 2.09 0.18
CA ILE A 37 -30.06 2.47 0.69
C ILE A 37 -29.16 1.23 0.81
N SER A 38 -29.69 0.13 1.36
CA SER A 38 -28.96 -1.14 1.49
C SER A 38 -28.49 -1.68 0.13
N ASN A 39 -29.37 -1.67 -0.88
CA ASN A 39 -29.04 -2.11 -2.23
C ASN A 39 -27.97 -1.23 -2.88
N LEU A 40 -28.09 0.09 -2.75
CA LEU A 40 -27.10 1.02 -3.29
C LEU A 40 -25.72 0.81 -2.67
N LEU A 41 -25.63 0.63 -1.35
CA LEU A 41 -24.38 0.35 -0.68
C LEU A 41 -23.78 -1.00 -1.12
N PHE A 42 -24.59 -2.06 -1.14
CA PHE A 42 -24.15 -3.38 -1.58
C PHE A 42 -23.60 -3.37 -3.02
N PHE A 43 -24.36 -2.79 -3.95
CA PHE A 43 -23.95 -2.67 -5.35
C PHE A 43 -22.75 -1.75 -5.54
N SER A 44 -22.57 -0.72 -4.70
CA SER A 44 -21.38 0.14 -4.74
C SER A 44 -20.13 -0.66 -4.39
N ILE A 45 -20.18 -1.47 -3.33
CA ILE A 45 -19.07 -2.36 -2.94
C ILE A 45 -18.76 -3.32 -4.09
N LEU A 46 -19.78 -4.00 -4.64
CA LEU A 46 -19.59 -4.95 -5.73
C LEU A 46 -18.98 -4.29 -6.98
N THR A 47 -19.42 -3.08 -7.32
CA THR A 47 -18.90 -2.30 -8.46
C THR A 47 -17.42 -1.98 -8.27
N ILE A 48 -17.01 -1.51 -7.09
CA ILE A 48 -15.60 -1.24 -6.78
C ILE A 48 -14.78 -2.53 -6.82
N MET A 49 -15.30 -3.64 -6.29
CA MET A 49 -14.60 -4.92 -6.35
C MET A 49 -14.35 -5.39 -7.79
N ILE A 50 -15.37 -5.29 -8.66
CA ILE A 50 -15.25 -5.64 -10.08
C ILE A 50 -14.20 -4.76 -10.78
N HIS A 51 -14.21 -3.46 -10.49
CA HIS A 51 -13.24 -2.51 -11.02
C HIS A 51 -11.80 -2.89 -10.66
N GLU A 52 -11.52 -3.12 -9.37
CA GLU A 52 -10.17 -3.51 -8.92
C GLU A 52 -9.75 -4.89 -9.46
N LEU A 53 -10.69 -5.84 -9.53
CA LEU A 53 -10.44 -7.13 -10.17
C LEU A 53 -10.11 -6.99 -11.66
N GLY A 54 -10.66 -6.01 -12.36
CA GLY A 54 -10.31 -5.71 -13.75
C GLY A 54 -8.84 -5.31 -13.92
N HIS A 55 -8.33 -4.41 -13.07
CA HIS A 55 -6.90 -4.08 -13.05
C HIS A 55 -6.05 -5.31 -12.76
N PHE A 56 -6.45 -6.11 -11.77
CA PHE A 56 -5.74 -7.32 -11.40
C PHE A 56 -5.66 -8.33 -12.54
N LEU A 57 -6.79 -8.64 -13.20
CA LEU A 57 -6.86 -9.62 -14.26
C LEU A 57 -6.06 -9.18 -15.49
N ILE A 58 -6.20 -7.93 -15.93
CA ILE A 58 -5.40 -7.42 -17.05
C ILE A 58 -3.91 -7.32 -16.69
N GLY A 59 -3.58 -6.93 -15.46
CA GLY A 59 -2.21 -6.96 -14.95
C GLY A 59 -1.60 -8.36 -14.98
N LYS A 60 -2.37 -9.40 -14.61
CA LYS A 60 -1.94 -10.80 -14.73
C LYS A 60 -1.69 -11.22 -16.18
N ILE A 61 -2.60 -10.89 -17.09
CA ILE A 61 -2.49 -11.20 -18.53
C ILE A 61 -1.25 -10.51 -19.14
N THR A 62 -0.94 -9.29 -18.72
CA THR A 62 0.27 -8.56 -19.14
C THR A 62 1.54 -9.00 -18.40
N GLY A 63 1.46 -10.06 -17.60
CA GLY A 63 2.58 -10.69 -16.91
C GLY A 63 3.12 -9.87 -15.74
N MET A 64 2.26 -9.15 -15.02
CA MET A 64 2.57 -8.46 -13.77
C MET A 64 2.30 -9.37 -12.57
N LYS A 65 3.01 -9.14 -11.47
CA LYS A 65 2.79 -9.80 -10.18
C LYS A 65 1.97 -8.92 -9.27
N LEU A 66 1.08 -9.55 -8.50
CA LEU A 66 0.28 -8.87 -7.49
C LEU A 66 1.16 -8.58 -6.29
N TYR A 67 1.16 -7.32 -5.85
CA TYR A 67 1.71 -6.95 -4.56
C TYR A 67 0.61 -6.76 -3.53
N MET A 68 -0.41 -5.99 -3.89
CA MET A 68 -1.55 -5.69 -3.03
C MET A 68 -2.83 -5.54 -3.85
N ILE A 69 -3.95 -6.06 -3.35
CA ILE A 69 -5.29 -5.70 -3.80
C ILE A 69 -6.18 -5.47 -2.59
N SER A 70 -6.91 -4.36 -2.59
CA SER A 70 -7.95 -4.02 -1.61
C SER A 70 -9.30 -4.06 -2.31
N LEU A 71 -10.22 -4.89 -1.81
CA LEU A 71 -11.57 -5.13 -2.29
C LEU A 71 -12.59 -4.64 -1.28
N VAL A 72 -12.42 -3.40 -0.80
CA VAL A 72 -13.23 -2.72 0.23
C VAL A 72 -13.19 -3.40 1.60
N LEU A 73 -13.70 -4.64 1.69
CA LEU A 73 -13.76 -5.49 2.88
C LEU A 73 -12.47 -6.28 3.11
N PHE A 74 -11.76 -6.60 2.03
CA PHE A 74 -10.63 -7.53 2.05
C PHE A 74 -9.38 -6.91 1.48
N ILE A 75 -8.25 -7.09 2.16
CA ILE A 75 -6.95 -6.70 1.63
C ILE A 75 -6.07 -7.94 1.51
N PHE A 76 -5.55 -8.18 0.32
CA PHE A 76 -4.55 -9.20 0.05
C PHE A 76 -3.22 -8.52 -0.22
N VAL A 77 -2.19 -8.78 0.58
CA VAL A 77 -0.83 -8.24 0.40
C VAL A 77 0.17 -9.39 0.42
N LYS A 78 1.00 -9.52 -0.62
CA LYS A 78 2.05 -10.57 -0.73
C LYS A 78 1.55 -11.97 -0.32
N ASN A 79 0.40 -12.40 -0.86
CA ASN A 79 -0.27 -13.68 -0.57
C ASN A 79 -0.77 -13.86 0.87
N LYS A 80 -0.72 -12.83 1.71
CA LYS A 80 -1.35 -12.83 3.04
C LYS A 80 -2.67 -12.08 2.99
N PHE A 81 -3.68 -12.66 3.62
CA PHE A 81 -4.98 -12.03 3.79
C PHE A 81 -4.96 -11.18 5.06
N TYR A 82 -5.31 -9.91 4.91
CA TYR A 82 -5.46 -8.97 5.99
C TYR A 82 -6.92 -8.56 6.08
N TYR A 83 -7.46 -8.80 7.25
CA TYR A 83 -8.76 -8.35 7.66
C TYR A 83 -8.55 -7.23 8.69
N ASN A 84 -9.33 -6.16 8.65
CA ASN A 84 -9.25 -5.04 9.61
C ASN A 84 -8.02 -4.10 9.46
N TYR A 85 -7.76 -3.58 8.26
CA TYR A 85 -6.68 -2.60 7.97
C TYR A 85 -7.30 -1.26 7.52
N PRO A 86 -6.78 -0.07 7.92
CA PRO A 86 -7.48 1.22 7.94
C PRO A 86 -8.52 1.48 6.85
N PHE A 87 -9.67 2.01 7.28
CA PHE A 87 -10.84 2.39 6.48
C PHE A 87 -10.49 3.17 5.20
N PHE A 88 -9.38 3.91 5.19
CA PHE A 88 -8.94 4.69 4.05
C PHE A 88 -8.52 3.86 2.82
N LEU A 89 -8.20 2.57 3.00
CA LEU A 89 -7.94 1.63 1.89
C LEU A 89 -9.21 0.93 1.39
N ALA A 90 -10.37 1.21 1.99
CA ALA A 90 -11.65 0.61 1.63
C ALA A 90 -12.25 1.17 0.31
N LEU A 91 -11.57 2.12 -0.35
CA LEU A 91 -12.00 2.69 -1.64
C LEU A 91 -11.60 1.85 -2.86
N GLY A 92 -10.97 0.68 -2.65
CA GLY A 92 -10.42 -0.13 -3.73
C GLY A 92 -9.02 0.34 -4.11
N VAL A 93 -8.05 -0.59 -4.11
CA VAL A 93 -6.68 -0.30 -4.56
C VAL A 93 -6.04 -1.56 -5.10
N THR A 94 -5.57 -1.53 -6.34
CA THR A 94 -4.75 -2.60 -6.94
C THR A 94 -3.34 -2.09 -7.21
N ASN A 95 -2.35 -2.78 -6.64
CA ASN A 95 -0.93 -2.51 -6.87
C ASN A 95 -0.24 -3.78 -7.39
N MET A 96 0.22 -3.68 -8.62
CA MET A 96 0.95 -4.74 -9.32
C MET A 96 2.29 -4.22 -9.81
N TYR A 97 3.24 -5.13 -10.00
CA TYR A 97 4.60 -4.80 -10.41
C TYR A 97 5.14 -5.78 -11.44
N LYS A 98 6.18 -5.38 -12.18
CA LYS A 98 6.87 -6.25 -13.12
C LYS A 98 8.08 -6.90 -12.44
N GLU A 99 8.09 -8.22 -12.36
CA GLU A 99 9.19 -8.93 -11.70
C GLU A 99 10.49 -8.89 -12.52
N ASP A 100 10.42 -9.11 -13.83
CA ASP A 100 11.57 -9.00 -14.72
C ASP A 100 11.40 -7.80 -15.65
N TRP A 101 12.21 -6.77 -15.41
CA TRP A 101 12.28 -5.56 -16.21
C TRP A 101 13.47 -5.57 -17.18
N THR A 102 14.32 -6.60 -17.24
CA THR A 102 15.46 -6.61 -18.19
C THR A 102 15.04 -6.34 -19.65
N LYS A 103 13.78 -6.65 -20.00
CA LYS A 103 13.15 -6.37 -21.31
C LYS A 103 12.45 -4.99 -21.43
N GLY A 104 12.49 -4.16 -20.40
CA GLY A 104 11.73 -2.92 -20.26
C GLY A 104 10.27 -3.15 -19.87
N VAL A 105 9.66 -2.19 -19.18
CA VAL A 105 8.19 -2.14 -19.03
C VAL A 105 7.62 -1.47 -20.26
N LYS A 106 6.79 -2.17 -21.03
CA LYS A 106 6.15 -1.60 -22.22
C LYS A 106 5.03 -0.66 -21.77
N THR A 107 4.98 0.53 -22.34
CA THR A 107 3.90 1.50 -22.06
C THR A 107 2.54 0.92 -22.42
N ARG A 108 2.45 0.09 -23.47
CA ARG A 108 1.23 -0.62 -23.86
C ARG A 108 0.68 -1.49 -22.72
N ASP A 109 1.53 -2.24 -22.04
CA ASP A 109 1.11 -3.13 -20.95
C ASP A 109 0.53 -2.33 -19.78
N LEU A 110 1.12 -1.17 -19.51
CA LEU A 110 0.62 -0.23 -18.49
C LEU A 110 -0.69 0.44 -18.90
N LEU A 111 -0.87 0.78 -20.18
CA LEU A 111 -2.16 1.29 -20.68
C LEU A 111 -3.27 0.26 -20.48
N TRP A 112 -3.01 -1.01 -20.84
CA TRP A 112 -3.98 -2.08 -20.61
C TRP A 112 -4.25 -2.28 -19.12
N TYR A 113 -3.22 -2.25 -18.27
CA TYR A 113 -3.39 -2.34 -16.83
C TYR A 113 -4.30 -1.23 -16.28
N ILE A 114 -4.09 0.03 -16.67
CA ILE A 114 -4.95 1.17 -16.26
C ILE A 114 -6.37 1.01 -16.82
N LEU A 115 -6.53 0.51 -18.05
CA LEU A 115 -7.86 0.30 -18.63
C LEU A 115 -8.62 -0.89 -18.03
N GLY A 116 -7.94 -1.76 -17.26
CA GLY A 116 -8.54 -2.98 -16.72
C GLY A 116 -9.80 -2.72 -15.90
N GLY A 117 -9.76 -1.79 -14.95
CA GLY A 117 -10.94 -1.46 -14.14
C GLY A 117 -12.10 -0.88 -14.97
N PRO A 118 -11.89 0.20 -15.74
CA PRO A 118 -12.94 0.76 -16.59
C PRO A 118 -13.53 -0.25 -17.59
N LEU A 119 -12.69 -1.12 -18.17
CA LEU A 119 -13.14 -2.15 -19.11
C LEU A 119 -14.04 -3.18 -18.43
N PHE A 120 -13.73 -3.61 -17.22
CA PHE A 120 -14.54 -4.58 -16.48
C PHE A 120 -15.88 -4.00 -16.03
N ASN A 121 -15.92 -2.71 -15.65
CA ASN A 121 -17.19 -2.03 -15.42
C ASN A 121 -18.03 -1.95 -16.69
N LEU A 122 -17.41 -1.65 -17.85
CA LEU A 122 -18.11 -1.63 -19.13
C LEU A 122 -18.68 -3.00 -19.50
N ILE A 123 -17.89 -4.07 -19.34
CA ILE A 123 -18.36 -5.45 -19.55
C ILE A 123 -19.53 -5.76 -18.61
N THR A 124 -19.44 -5.35 -17.35
CA THR A 124 -20.49 -5.58 -16.34
C THR A 124 -21.78 -4.85 -16.71
N ILE A 125 -21.71 -3.62 -17.21
CA ILE A 125 -22.88 -2.89 -17.73
C ILE A 125 -23.54 -3.67 -18.86
N ILE A 126 -22.76 -4.14 -19.84
CA ILE A 126 -23.30 -4.89 -21.00
C ILE A 126 -23.96 -6.19 -20.54
N VAL A 127 -23.28 -6.98 -19.69
CA VAL A 127 -23.81 -8.25 -19.19
C VAL A 127 -25.06 -8.03 -18.33
N THR A 128 -25.07 -7.02 -17.47
CA THR A 128 -26.22 -6.70 -16.61
C THR A 128 -27.40 -6.19 -17.42
N TYR A 129 -27.15 -5.39 -18.46
CA TYR A 129 -28.20 -4.94 -19.37
C TYR A 129 -28.82 -6.12 -20.13
N LEU A 130 -28.00 -7.04 -20.64
CA LEU A 130 -28.49 -8.24 -21.31
C LEU A 130 -29.26 -9.18 -20.36
N SER A 131 -28.86 -9.27 -19.09
CA SER A 131 -29.59 -10.11 -18.13
C SER A 131 -30.98 -9.59 -17.79
N LYS A 132 -31.27 -8.30 -18.03
CA LYS A 132 -32.63 -7.74 -17.88
C LYS A 132 -33.66 -8.39 -18.80
N PHE A 133 -33.24 -8.93 -19.96
CA PHE A 133 -34.16 -9.68 -20.83
C PHE A 133 -34.62 -11.00 -20.19
N LEU A 134 -33.91 -11.50 -19.18
CA LEU A 134 -34.23 -12.72 -18.45
C LEU A 134 -34.84 -12.44 -17.07
N PHE A 135 -34.47 -11.32 -16.45
CA PHE A 135 -34.86 -10.97 -15.08
C PHE A 135 -35.38 -9.53 -15.04
N GLU A 136 -36.70 -9.37 -14.85
CA GLU A 136 -37.32 -8.06 -14.64
C GLU A 136 -37.10 -7.59 -13.19
N SER A 137 -35.94 -6.99 -12.91
CA SER A 137 -35.62 -6.44 -11.59
C SER A 137 -35.05 -5.03 -11.67
N SER A 138 -35.67 -4.11 -10.92
CA SER A 138 -35.18 -2.72 -10.75
C SER A 138 -33.80 -2.65 -10.09
N ASN A 139 -33.39 -3.69 -9.37
CA ASN A 139 -32.06 -3.77 -8.76
C ASN A 139 -30.94 -3.79 -9.82
N LEU A 140 -31.21 -4.35 -11.00
CA LEU A 140 -30.25 -4.36 -12.11
C LEU A 140 -30.01 -2.94 -12.64
N ASP A 141 -31.02 -2.07 -12.60
CA ASP A 141 -30.88 -0.66 -12.99
C ASP A 141 -29.92 0.09 -12.05
N TYR A 142 -30.06 -0.10 -10.73
CA TYR A 142 -29.14 0.48 -9.77
C TYR A 142 -27.71 0.00 -9.99
N PHE A 143 -27.52 -1.28 -10.27
CA PHE A 143 -26.20 -1.84 -10.52
C PHE A 143 -25.56 -1.30 -11.82
N ILE A 144 -26.34 -1.14 -12.89
CA ILE A 144 -25.90 -0.51 -14.14
C ILE A 144 -25.49 0.95 -13.88
N ILE A 145 -26.36 1.73 -13.21
CA ILE A 145 -26.11 3.15 -12.92
C ILE A 145 -24.83 3.32 -12.10
N LEU A 146 -24.61 2.48 -11.08
CA LEU A 146 -23.39 2.54 -10.27
C LEU A 146 -22.14 2.19 -11.07
N ASN A 147 -22.19 1.19 -11.95
CA ASN A 147 -21.05 0.88 -12.83
C ASN A 147 -20.74 2.03 -13.79
N ILE A 148 -21.76 2.70 -14.34
CA ILE A 148 -21.60 3.90 -15.18
C ILE A 148 -20.97 5.03 -14.36
N ALA A 149 -21.48 5.28 -13.15
CA ALA A 149 -20.97 6.33 -12.28
C ALA A 149 -19.49 6.11 -11.95
N VAL A 150 -19.10 4.89 -11.55
CA VAL A 150 -17.70 4.55 -11.30
C VAL A 150 -16.86 4.71 -12.56
N LEU A 151 -17.31 4.23 -13.71
CA LEU A 151 -16.60 4.35 -14.99
C LEU A 151 -16.33 5.83 -15.36
N VAL A 152 -17.32 6.71 -15.16
CA VAL A 152 -17.16 8.15 -15.44
C VAL A 152 -16.20 8.79 -14.43
N MET A 153 -16.33 8.47 -13.15
CA MET A 153 -15.50 9.03 -12.08
C MET A 153 -14.04 8.59 -12.18
N THR A 154 -13.78 7.32 -12.45
CA THR A 154 -12.41 6.79 -12.57
C THR A 154 -11.81 7.07 -13.95
N GLY A 155 -12.62 7.13 -15.01
CA GLY A 155 -12.17 7.44 -16.37
C GLY A 155 -11.90 8.93 -16.65
N SER A 156 -12.31 9.84 -15.76
CA SER A 156 -12.12 11.28 -15.96
C SER A 156 -10.63 11.70 -15.90
N PRO A 157 -10.07 12.38 -16.91
CA PRO A 157 -8.67 12.81 -16.90
C PRO A 157 -8.39 14.01 -16.00
N ILE A 158 -9.43 14.64 -15.44
CA ILE A 158 -9.35 15.88 -14.67
C ILE A 158 -9.03 15.59 -13.19
N ILE A 159 -9.53 14.46 -12.67
CA ILE A 159 -9.35 14.07 -11.28
C ILE A 159 -7.94 13.49 -11.13
N LYS A 160 -7.07 14.17 -10.38
CA LYS A 160 -5.70 13.69 -10.18
C LYS A 160 -5.70 12.32 -9.51
N GLU A 161 -4.76 11.48 -9.92
CA GLU A 161 -4.49 10.16 -9.31
C GLU A 161 -5.60 9.11 -9.50
N ASN A 162 -6.52 9.30 -10.45
CA ASN A 162 -7.41 8.24 -10.93
C ASN A 162 -6.90 7.59 -12.24
N ASP A 163 -7.62 6.59 -12.74
CA ASP A 163 -7.27 5.89 -13.99
C ASP A 163 -7.21 6.81 -15.20
N GLY A 164 -8.22 7.67 -15.38
CA GLY A 164 -8.29 8.60 -16.51
C GLY A 164 -7.10 9.53 -16.56
N TYR A 165 -6.68 10.07 -15.41
CA TYR A 165 -5.50 10.90 -15.28
C TYR A 165 -4.23 10.12 -15.60
N TYR A 166 -4.06 8.91 -15.07
CA TYR A 166 -2.89 8.07 -15.36
C TYR A 166 -2.84 7.65 -16.82
N LEU A 167 -3.98 7.33 -17.42
CA LEU A 167 -4.12 7.01 -18.83
C LEU A 167 -3.68 8.20 -19.68
N PHE A 168 -4.21 9.38 -19.41
CA PHE A 168 -3.86 10.61 -20.14
C PHE A 168 -2.38 10.98 -19.96
N ASP A 169 -1.85 10.91 -18.74
CA ASP A 169 -0.43 11.19 -18.44
C ASP A 169 0.50 10.21 -19.18
N LEU A 170 0.13 8.93 -19.22
CA LEU A 170 0.90 7.88 -19.90
C LEU A 170 0.82 8.00 -21.43
N ILE A 171 -0.35 8.33 -22.00
CA ILE A 171 -0.49 8.57 -23.44
C ILE A 171 0.36 9.78 -23.86
N LYS A 172 0.25 10.90 -23.13
CA LYS A 172 0.91 12.16 -23.47
C LYS A 172 2.43 12.11 -23.25
N LYS A 173 2.89 11.56 -22.11
CA LYS A 173 4.30 11.61 -21.69
C LYS A 173 5.05 10.28 -21.85
N LYS A 174 4.36 9.16 -22.13
CA LYS A 174 4.97 7.82 -22.29
C LYS A 174 5.89 7.50 -21.10
N LYS A 175 7.16 7.13 -21.36
CA LYS A 175 8.16 6.81 -20.31
C LYS A 175 8.51 7.99 -19.41
N LYS A 176 8.19 9.23 -19.80
CA LYS A 176 8.40 10.43 -18.98
C LYS A 176 7.23 10.69 -18.02
N SER A 177 6.13 9.92 -18.11
CA SER A 177 4.96 10.09 -17.26
C SER A 177 5.28 9.81 -15.79
N ASN A 178 4.55 10.46 -14.89
CA ASN A 178 4.73 10.26 -13.45
C ASN A 178 4.29 8.85 -13.06
N PHE A 179 3.20 8.36 -13.67
CA PHE A 179 2.73 6.99 -13.47
C PHE A 179 3.79 5.95 -13.88
N TYR A 180 4.42 6.11 -15.05
CA TYR A 180 5.45 5.19 -15.52
C TYR A 180 6.65 5.15 -14.56
N LYS A 181 7.12 6.32 -14.11
CA LYS A 181 8.23 6.42 -13.16
C LYS A 181 7.88 5.80 -11.81
N ALA A 182 6.68 6.06 -11.30
CA ALA A 182 6.19 5.49 -10.05
C ALA A 182 6.06 3.96 -10.13
N TYR A 183 5.48 3.45 -11.22
CA TYR A 183 5.37 2.00 -11.48
C TYR A 183 6.74 1.33 -11.57
N LEU A 184 7.69 1.95 -12.28
CA LEU A 184 9.05 1.44 -12.42
C LEU A 184 9.79 1.45 -11.07
N LYS A 185 9.64 2.52 -10.27
CA LYS A 185 10.17 2.60 -8.90
C LYS A 185 9.66 1.46 -8.04
N ASN A 186 8.34 1.23 -8.03
CA ASN A 186 7.73 0.15 -7.26
C ASN A 186 8.20 -1.23 -7.75
N SER A 187 8.30 -1.43 -9.07
CA SER A 187 8.79 -2.69 -9.64
C SER A 187 10.24 -2.99 -9.26
N LEU A 188 11.09 -1.97 -9.22
CA LEU A 188 12.48 -2.08 -8.76
C LEU A 188 12.60 -2.49 -7.29
N LEU A 189 11.73 -1.93 -6.44
CA LEU A 189 11.71 -2.21 -5.00
C LEU A 189 11.16 -3.61 -4.67
N LEU A 190 10.19 -4.07 -5.46
CA LEU A 190 9.42 -5.28 -5.16
C LEU A 190 9.93 -6.53 -5.90
N SER A 191 10.73 -6.36 -6.95
CA SER A 191 11.26 -7.48 -7.71
C SER A 191 12.27 -8.29 -6.90
N GLU A 192 12.04 -9.60 -6.82
CA GLU A 192 12.99 -10.57 -6.26
C GLU A 192 14.05 -11.01 -7.27
N LYS A 193 13.78 -10.86 -8.58
CA LYS A 193 14.70 -11.27 -9.66
C LYS A 193 15.76 -10.21 -9.96
N ILE A 194 15.46 -8.94 -9.66
CA ILE A 194 16.30 -7.83 -10.03
C ILE A 194 17.10 -7.39 -8.82
N ASN A 195 18.41 -7.39 -8.98
CA ASN A 195 19.29 -6.78 -8.01
C ASN A 195 19.27 -5.25 -8.18
N ILE A 196 18.56 -4.54 -7.31
CA ILE A 196 18.48 -3.08 -7.29
C ILE A 196 19.86 -2.40 -7.26
N TYR A 197 20.87 -3.06 -6.68
CA TYR A 197 22.24 -2.55 -6.59
C TYR A 197 22.96 -2.51 -7.95
N ASN A 198 22.54 -3.32 -8.93
CA ASN A 198 23.05 -3.24 -10.31
C ASN A 198 22.43 -2.07 -11.08
N HIS A 199 21.38 -1.45 -10.52
CA HIS A 199 20.53 -0.48 -11.19
C HIS A 199 20.38 0.81 -10.39
N GLN A 200 21.35 1.11 -9.53
CA GLN A 200 21.34 2.26 -8.63
C GLN A 200 21.12 3.58 -9.36
N LYS A 201 21.76 3.80 -10.52
CA LYS A 201 21.60 5.05 -11.30
C LYS A 201 20.15 5.33 -11.66
N LEU A 202 19.46 4.29 -12.15
CA LEU A 202 18.07 4.40 -12.54
C LEU A 202 17.20 4.64 -11.31
N PHE A 203 17.34 3.80 -10.28
CA PHE A 203 16.54 3.89 -9.07
C PHE A 203 16.73 5.24 -8.38
N PHE A 204 17.98 5.69 -8.21
CA PHE A 204 18.33 7.01 -7.71
C PHE A 204 17.66 8.13 -8.51
N SER A 205 17.57 8.04 -9.84
CA SER A 205 16.96 9.10 -10.65
C SER A 205 15.44 9.22 -10.48
N ILE A 206 14.75 8.12 -10.16
CA ILE A 206 13.27 8.06 -10.16
C ILE A 206 12.65 7.98 -8.76
N SER A 207 13.45 7.67 -7.73
CA SER A 207 12.97 7.52 -6.36
C SER A 207 13.01 8.84 -5.59
N ASP A 208 12.12 8.98 -4.62
CA ASP A 208 12.23 10.02 -3.59
C ASP A 208 13.42 9.75 -2.65
N ALA A 209 13.70 10.70 -1.75
CA ALA A 209 14.79 10.60 -0.79
C ALA A 209 14.59 9.43 0.17
N PHE A 210 13.36 9.21 0.64
CA PHE A 210 13.05 8.16 1.59
C PHE A 210 13.35 6.77 1.02
N SER A 211 12.77 6.43 -0.13
CA SER A 211 12.94 5.13 -0.80
C SER A 211 14.40 4.86 -1.15
N TRP A 212 15.12 5.87 -1.66
CA TRP A 212 16.56 5.74 -1.93
C TRP A 212 17.35 5.45 -0.66
N ASN A 213 17.11 6.21 0.40
CA ASN A 213 17.89 6.13 1.62
C ASN A 213 17.63 4.81 2.37
N VAL A 214 16.42 4.27 2.32
CA VAL A 214 16.14 2.91 2.80
C VAL A 214 16.99 1.87 2.05
N VAL A 215 17.01 1.91 0.72
CA VAL A 215 17.81 0.99 -0.11
C VAL A 215 19.31 1.18 0.14
N TYR A 216 19.76 2.42 0.31
CA TYR A 216 21.14 2.76 0.62
C TYR A 216 21.59 2.14 1.94
N LEU A 217 20.82 2.33 3.02
CA LEU A 217 21.13 1.77 4.33
C LEU A 217 21.09 0.24 4.30
N HIS A 218 20.11 -0.34 3.59
CA HIS A 218 20.04 -1.78 3.40
C HIS A 218 21.30 -2.30 2.66
N GLY A 219 21.77 -1.56 1.65
CA GLY A 219 23.01 -1.86 0.95
C GLY A 219 24.23 -1.81 1.86
N LYS A 220 24.29 -0.82 2.76
CA LYS A 220 25.37 -0.70 3.73
C LYS A 220 25.43 -1.87 4.72
N ILE A 221 24.30 -2.30 5.28
CA ILE A 221 24.28 -3.44 6.22
C ILE A 221 24.53 -4.80 5.54
N THR A 222 24.33 -4.87 4.22
CA THR A 222 24.60 -6.08 3.41
C THR A 222 25.93 -6.02 2.65
N ASN A 223 26.81 -5.06 2.99
CA ASN A 223 28.12 -4.85 2.37
C ASN A 223 28.07 -4.71 0.83
N LYS A 224 27.01 -4.08 0.31
CA LYS A 224 26.90 -3.73 -1.11
C LYS A 224 27.53 -2.37 -1.37
N THR A 225 28.26 -2.28 -2.48
CA THR A 225 28.85 -1.02 -2.93
C THR A 225 27.75 -0.06 -3.40
N MET A 226 27.70 1.12 -2.77
CA MET A 226 26.76 2.18 -3.12
C MET A 226 27.47 3.25 -3.95
N SER A 227 27.05 3.43 -5.21
CA SER A 227 27.65 4.39 -6.15
C SER A 227 27.16 5.83 -5.98
N TYR A 228 26.09 6.02 -5.20
CA TYR A 228 25.48 7.33 -4.97
C TYR A 228 25.28 7.57 -3.47
N GLU A 229 25.37 8.83 -3.05
CA GLU A 229 25.15 9.23 -1.67
C GLU A 229 23.66 9.27 -1.29
N MET A 230 23.37 9.39 0.01
CA MET A 230 22.02 9.60 0.50
C MET A 230 21.44 10.94 0.03
N LYS A 231 20.15 10.95 -0.30
CA LYS A 231 19.41 12.16 -0.65
C LYS A 231 18.96 12.90 0.61
N GLN A 232 18.88 14.22 0.57
CA GLN A 232 18.51 15.05 1.74
C GLN A 232 17.08 15.63 1.66
N ASN A 233 16.48 15.67 0.47
CA ASN A 233 15.20 16.33 0.23
C ASN A 233 14.02 15.36 0.44
N TYR A 234 13.55 15.26 1.68
CA TYR A 234 12.39 14.44 2.06
C TYR A 234 11.07 15.16 1.78
N ASN A 235 10.02 14.41 1.44
CA ASN A 235 8.70 14.98 1.20
C ASN A 235 8.01 15.38 2.51
N THR A 236 8.33 14.68 3.60
CA THR A 236 7.72 14.91 4.91
C THR A 236 8.74 14.84 6.03
N LYS A 237 8.44 15.51 7.15
CA LYS A 237 9.19 15.35 8.41
C LYS A 237 9.14 13.91 8.92
N TYR A 238 8.05 13.20 8.63
CA TYR A 238 7.86 11.80 8.96
C TYR A 238 8.94 10.91 8.32
N GLU A 239 9.13 11.01 7.01
CA GLU A 239 10.15 10.27 6.27
C GLU A 239 11.56 10.54 6.82
N LYS A 240 11.89 11.82 7.05
CA LYS A 240 13.18 12.23 7.61
C LYS A 240 13.44 11.58 8.97
N ASN A 241 12.47 11.65 9.89
CA ASN A 241 12.62 11.11 11.24
C ASN A 241 12.87 9.59 11.23
N ILE A 242 12.25 8.84 10.31
CA ILE A 242 12.50 7.40 10.17
C ILE A 242 13.94 7.13 9.71
N ILE A 243 14.43 7.88 8.73
CA ILE A 243 15.81 7.70 8.25
C ILE A 243 16.82 8.07 9.34
N ASP A 244 16.60 9.19 10.04
CA ASP A 244 17.46 9.61 11.15
C ASP A 244 17.45 8.55 12.27
N PHE A 245 16.29 7.95 12.56
CA PHE A 245 16.19 6.82 13.48
C PHE A 245 17.04 5.63 13.03
N TYR A 246 16.97 5.22 11.76
CA TYR A 246 17.81 4.14 11.24
C TYR A 246 19.29 4.47 11.31
N LEU A 247 19.69 5.69 10.96
CA LEU A 247 21.10 6.12 11.05
C LEU A 247 21.64 5.96 12.47
N VAL A 248 20.89 6.40 13.48
CA VAL A 248 21.26 6.26 14.89
C VAL A 248 21.37 4.79 15.30
N CYS A 249 20.38 3.97 14.96
CA CYS A 249 20.37 2.54 15.33
C CYS A 249 21.54 1.77 14.69
N LEU A 250 21.97 2.18 13.51
CA LEU A 250 23.07 1.56 12.78
C LEU A 250 24.45 2.08 13.20
N GLY A 251 24.52 3.13 14.03
CA GLY A 251 25.78 3.74 14.47
C GLY A 251 26.39 4.69 13.44
N TYR A 252 25.61 5.15 12.45
CA TYR A 252 26.07 6.16 11.51
C TYR A 252 25.98 7.55 12.14
N LYS A 253 27.03 8.36 11.97
CA LYS A 253 27.02 9.77 12.37
C LYS A 253 25.95 10.52 11.57
N SER A 254 24.81 10.78 12.20
CA SER A 254 23.85 11.76 11.70
C SER A 254 24.48 13.16 11.82
N LYS A 255 24.28 14.02 10.81
CA LYS A 255 24.64 15.45 10.90
C LYS A 255 23.77 16.23 11.89
N HIS A 256 22.73 15.60 12.43
CA HIS A 256 21.79 16.20 13.37
C HIS A 256 21.66 15.34 14.63
N THR A 257 21.55 16.01 15.78
CA THR A 257 21.14 15.38 17.04
C THR A 257 19.71 14.89 16.90
N PHE A 258 19.53 13.57 16.77
CA PHE A 258 18.22 12.97 16.63
C PHE A 258 17.50 12.91 17.98
N GLU A 259 16.33 13.52 18.07
CA GLU A 259 15.48 13.38 19.24
C GLU A 259 14.53 12.19 19.08
N PHE A 260 14.74 11.14 19.87
CA PHE A 260 13.85 9.96 19.89
C PHE A 260 12.38 10.31 20.14
N LYS A 261 12.08 11.45 20.80
CA LYS A 261 10.71 11.94 21.02
C LYS A 261 9.93 12.14 19.71
N SER A 262 10.62 12.36 18.59
CA SER A 262 10.02 12.56 17.26
C SER A 262 9.31 11.33 16.68
N ILE A 263 9.66 10.12 17.11
CA ILE A 263 9.01 8.86 16.69
C ILE A 263 7.78 8.59 17.56
N SER A 264 6.60 8.64 16.96
CA SER A 264 5.31 8.36 17.60
C SER A 264 4.74 7.00 17.15
N PRO A 265 3.65 6.51 17.75
CA PRO A 265 2.97 5.29 17.29
C PRO A 265 2.47 5.37 15.84
N VAL A 266 2.31 6.59 15.28
CA VAL A 266 1.89 6.83 13.89
C VAL A 266 2.90 6.25 12.89
N TYR A 267 4.15 6.07 13.30
CA TYR A 267 5.23 5.50 12.49
C TYR A 267 5.18 3.97 12.37
N GLY A 268 4.16 3.35 12.94
CA GLY A 268 4.03 1.90 13.04
C GLY A 268 4.51 1.39 14.39
N LYS A 269 3.80 0.36 14.89
CA LYS A 269 4.06 -0.24 16.21
C LYS A 269 5.49 -0.75 16.35
N CYS A 270 6.04 -1.37 15.31
CA CYS A 270 7.40 -1.91 15.34
C CYS A 270 8.46 -0.84 15.61
N ILE A 271 8.49 0.23 14.79
CA ILE A 271 9.46 1.35 14.94
C ILE A 271 9.27 2.04 16.30
N TYR A 272 8.03 2.25 16.73
CA TYR A 272 7.74 2.83 18.04
C TYR A 272 8.30 1.99 19.19
N TYR A 273 8.12 0.67 19.16
CA TYR A 273 8.66 -0.23 20.19
C TYR A 273 10.19 -0.33 20.15
N LEU A 274 10.81 -0.30 18.96
CA LEU A 274 12.28 -0.23 18.87
C LEU A 274 12.83 1.05 19.49
N LYS A 275 12.19 2.19 19.22
CA LYS A 275 12.52 3.46 19.86
C LYS A 275 12.39 3.35 21.39
N LYS A 276 11.32 2.74 21.90
CA LYS A 276 11.14 2.51 23.35
C LYS A 276 12.24 1.61 23.94
N TYR A 277 12.63 0.55 23.23
CA TYR A 277 13.75 -0.29 23.64
C TYR A 277 15.04 0.52 23.73
N ILE A 278 15.38 1.32 22.73
CA ILE A 278 16.61 2.13 22.73
C ILE A 278 16.63 3.18 23.86
N GLN A 279 15.46 3.74 24.19
CA GLN A 279 15.35 4.75 25.26
C GLN A 279 15.42 4.16 26.68
N HIS A 280 14.83 2.98 26.89
CA HIS A 280 14.62 2.43 28.24
C HIS A 280 15.47 1.18 28.52
N ASN A 281 16.06 0.58 27.49
CA ASN A 281 16.79 -0.69 27.53
C ASN A 281 15.99 -1.85 28.14
N GLU A 282 14.66 -1.85 27.95
CA GLU A 282 13.78 -2.91 28.47
C GLU A 282 13.43 -3.93 27.39
N ILE A 283 13.82 -5.20 27.63
CA ILE A 283 13.64 -6.34 26.70
C ILE A 283 12.17 -6.52 26.25
N LYS A 284 11.20 -6.14 27.09
CA LYS A 284 9.77 -6.21 26.75
C LYS A 284 9.45 -5.43 25.46
N TYR A 285 10.11 -4.29 25.22
CA TYR A 285 9.89 -3.49 24.02
C TYR A 285 10.52 -4.12 22.78
N LEU A 286 11.69 -4.78 22.92
CA LEU A 286 12.29 -5.53 21.83
C LEU A 286 11.41 -6.72 21.41
N THR A 287 10.83 -7.41 22.39
CA THR A 287 9.86 -8.50 22.17
C THR A 287 8.62 -8.00 21.43
N LEU A 288 8.08 -6.84 21.83
CA LEU A 288 6.93 -6.21 21.17
C LEU A 288 7.27 -5.74 19.75
N ALA A 289 8.46 -5.18 19.53
CA ALA A 289 8.93 -4.80 18.20
C ALA A 289 8.97 -6.02 17.27
N ARG A 290 9.54 -7.14 17.74
CA ARG A 290 9.59 -8.41 17.01
C ARG A 290 8.20 -8.94 16.64
N LYS A 291 7.25 -8.91 17.58
CA LYS A 291 5.86 -9.32 17.33
C LYS A 291 5.16 -8.46 16.28
N ASN A 292 5.59 -7.22 16.07
CA ASN A 292 4.97 -6.27 15.14
C ASN A 292 5.78 -6.06 13.86
N LYS A 293 6.88 -6.79 13.62
CA LYS A 293 7.74 -6.55 12.44
C LYS A 293 7.00 -6.76 11.11
N ASP A 294 6.06 -7.71 11.08
CA ASP A 294 5.29 -8.08 9.89
C ASP A 294 4.29 -6.99 9.45
N SER A 295 4.11 -5.92 10.24
CA SER A 295 3.34 -4.75 9.81
C SER A 295 4.09 -3.89 8.80
N ILE A 296 5.36 -4.17 8.54
CA ILE A 296 6.21 -3.43 7.61
C ILE A 296 6.16 -4.08 6.26
N LEU A 297 5.60 -3.37 5.28
CA LEU A 297 5.35 -3.91 3.95
C LEU A 297 6.57 -3.80 3.02
N ASP A 298 7.49 -2.88 3.29
CA ASP A 298 8.73 -2.71 2.52
C ASP A 298 9.81 -3.71 2.97
N ASN A 299 10.32 -4.53 2.04
CA ASN A 299 11.30 -5.58 2.35
C ASN A 299 12.64 -5.02 2.84
N HIS A 300 13.07 -3.88 2.32
CA HIS A 300 14.34 -3.27 2.72
C HIS A 300 14.24 -2.64 4.11
N GLN A 301 13.11 -2.01 4.44
CA GLN A 301 12.86 -1.56 5.82
C GLN A 301 12.76 -2.73 6.79
N MET A 302 12.08 -3.81 6.40
CA MET A 302 11.99 -5.01 7.21
C MET A 302 13.38 -5.58 7.50
N ALA A 303 14.24 -5.70 6.48
CA ALA A 303 15.62 -6.16 6.65
C ALA A 303 16.46 -5.23 7.56
N LEU A 304 16.30 -3.91 7.44
CA LEU A 304 16.94 -2.95 8.35
C LEU A 304 16.53 -3.19 9.80
N ILE A 305 15.24 -3.40 10.03
CA ILE A 305 14.69 -3.62 11.37
C ILE A 305 15.12 -4.96 11.94
N GLU A 306 15.14 -6.02 11.14
CA GLU A 306 15.65 -7.32 11.56
C GLU A 306 17.12 -7.23 11.95
N TYR A 307 17.93 -6.48 11.19
CA TYR A 307 19.32 -6.23 11.53
C TYR A 307 19.45 -5.48 12.87
N ILE A 308 18.65 -4.42 13.09
CA ILE A 308 18.65 -3.65 14.34
C ILE A 308 18.25 -4.55 15.52
N ILE A 309 17.20 -5.36 15.38
CA ILE A 309 16.74 -6.30 16.40
C ILE A 309 17.85 -7.30 16.73
N LYS A 310 18.43 -7.94 15.71
CA LYS A 310 19.51 -8.92 15.89
C LYS A 310 20.72 -8.32 16.60
N LYS A 311 21.17 -7.13 16.17
CA LYS A 311 22.28 -6.41 16.82
C LYS A 311 21.95 -6.06 18.29
N SER A 312 20.69 -5.72 18.57
CA SER A 312 20.20 -5.48 19.94
C SER A 312 20.29 -6.74 20.81
N GLU A 313 19.85 -7.89 20.27
CA GLU A 313 19.90 -9.19 20.95
C GLU A 313 21.36 -9.62 21.22
N GLU A 314 22.27 -9.39 20.27
CA GLU A 314 23.71 -9.64 20.44
C GLU A 314 24.35 -8.77 21.53
N CYS A 315 23.94 -7.50 21.65
CA CYS A 315 24.41 -6.62 22.73
C CYS A 315 23.95 -7.13 24.11
N ILE A 316 22.71 -7.59 24.23
CA ILE A 316 22.18 -8.21 25.47
C ILE A 316 23.02 -9.43 25.84
N MET A 317 23.26 -10.34 24.90
CA MET A 317 24.06 -11.56 25.15
C MET A 317 25.50 -11.25 25.58
N LYS A 318 26.05 -10.12 25.15
CA LYS A 318 27.43 -9.70 25.48
C LYS A 318 27.51 -8.78 26.70
N ASN A 319 26.42 -8.57 27.45
CA ASN A 319 26.33 -7.58 28.54
C ASN A 319 26.78 -6.16 28.13
N LYS A 320 26.64 -5.80 26.84
CA LYS A 320 26.95 -4.45 26.36
C LYS A 320 25.73 -3.56 26.51
N LYS A 321 25.93 -2.40 27.14
CA LYS A 321 24.84 -1.52 27.57
C LYS A 321 24.18 -0.75 26.42
N TYR A 322 24.85 -0.61 25.26
CA TYR A 322 24.34 0.19 24.13
C TYR A 322 24.66 -0.39 22.75
N LEU A 323 23.74 -0.20 21.79
CA LEU A 323 23.97 -0.39 20.34
C LEU A 323 24.96 0.63 19.74
N CYS A 324 25.12 1.77 20.41
CA CYS A 324 25.89 2.93 19.97
C CYS A 324 27.35 2.95 20.47
N GLU A 325 27.80 1.91 21.18
CA GLU A 325 29.21 1.75 21.61
C GLU A 325 30.01 0.81 20.68
N ILE A 326 29.60 0.74 19.41
CA ILE A 326 30.38 0.23 18.27
C ILE A 326 30.50 1.38 17.29
#